data_AF-A0A0W8D9K1-F1
#
_entry.id   AF-A0A0W8D9K1-F1
#
_cell.length_a   1.000
_cell.length_b   1.000
_cell.length_c   1.000
_cell.angle_alpha   90.00
_cell.angle_beta   90.00
_cell.angle_gamma   90.00
#
_symmetry.space_group_name_H-M   'P 1'
#
loop_
_entity.id
_entity.type
_entity.pdbx_description
1 polymer ?
#
loop_
_entity_poly.entity_id
_entity_poly.type
_entity_poly.pdbx_seq_one_letter_code
_entity_poly.pdbx_strand_id
1 'polypeptide(L)'
;MTNHYKPELVKFMPYKNNVSYRKDRTFTVDELLRITPEDLCRWMNEQTYGDPEPSDDMRTMHRRSTILEFTKKATSSFMPRINLTWGPVTERGNPTRSDVVNKLIKGVKTSRFDEKDLSSKPAGLWS
;
A
#
# COMPACT_ATOMS: atom_id res chain seq x y z
N MET A 1 -19.77 8.94 -14.13
CA MET A 1 -19.14 7.73 -13.56
C MET A 1 -18.50 8.11 -12.23
N THR A 2 -18.88 7.48 -11.12
CA THR A 2 -18.18 7.62 -9.83
C THR A 2 -16.86 6.86 -9.92
N ASN A 3 -15.72 7.55 -9.79
CA ASN A 3 -14.42 6.87 -9.75
C ASN A 3 -14.29 6.14 -8.41
N HIS A 4 -14.48 4.82 -8.43
CA HIS A 4 -14.41 3.94 -7.25
C HIS A 4 -13.04 3.95 -6.53
N TYR A 5 -11.99 4.47 -7.16
CA TYR A 5 -10.67 4.67 -6.56
C TYR A 5 -10.51 6.03 -5.86
N LYS A 6 -11.39 7.01 -6.11
CA LYS A 6 -11.31 8.34 -5.46
C LYS A 6 -11.38 8.28 -3.92
N PRO A 7 -12.25 7.45 -3.29
CA PRO A 7 -12.28 7.35 -1.83
C PRO A 7 -10.94 6.93 -1.21
N GLU A 8 -10.12 6.16 -1.93
CA GLU A 8 -8.81 5.72 -1.45
C GLU A 8 -7.78 6.84 -1.54
N LEU A 9 -7.71 7.56 -2.67
CA LEU A 9 -6.86 8.75 -2.81
C LEU A 9 -7.23 9.83 -1.78
N VAL A 10 -8.52 9.99 -1.48
CA VAL A 10 -9.05 10.94 -0.49
C VAL A 10 -8.79 10.51 0.96
N LYS A 11 -8.35 9.27 1.24
CA LYS A 11 -7.75 8.87 2.54
C LYS A 11 -6.24 9.08 2.56
N PHE A 12 -5.56 8.64 1.49
CA PHE A 12 -4.10 8.66 1.40
C PHE A 12 -3.52 10.08 1.41
N MET A 13 -4.09 11.02 0.66
CA MET A 13 -3.57 12.38 0.57
C MET A 13 -3.63 13.15 1.91
N PRO A 14 -4.72 13.07 2.73
CA PRO A 14 -4.70 13.61 4.08
C PRO A 14 -3.57 13.06 4.96
N TYR A 15 -3.39 11.73 4.96
CA TYR A 15 -2.35 11.05 5.73
C TYR A 15 -0.95 11.51 5.29
N LYS A 16 -0.68 11.47 3.98
CA LYS A 16 0.60 11.88 3.38
C LYS A 16 1.00 13.30 3.77
N ASN A 17 0.06 14.24 3.69
CA ASN A 17 0.33 15.66 3.86
C ASN A 17 0.02 16.17 5.28
N ASN A 18 -0.38 15.29 6.21
CA ASN A 18 -0.83 15.59 7.57
C ASN A 18 -1.85 16.75 7.66
N VAL A 19 -2.84 16.78 6.75
CA VAL A 19 -3.89 17.82 6.69
C VAL A 19 -5.25 17.25 6.31
N SER A 20 -6.32 17.84 6.82
CA SER A 20 -7.68 17.44 6.45
C SER A 20 -8.12 18.04 5.11
N TYR A 21 -8.54 17.19 4.17
CA TYR A 21 -9.15 17.61 2.90
C TYR A 21 -10.67 17.37 2.91
N ARG A 22 -11.42 18.24 2.21
CA ARG A 22 -12.85 18.00 1.95
C ARG A 22 -13.03 16.71 1.15
N LYS A 23 -14.10 15.94 1.43
CA LYS A 23 -14.41 14.66 0.77
C LYS A 23 -14.62 14.77 -0.75
N ASP A 24 -14.97 15.95 -1.24
CA ASP A 24 -15.16 16.26 -2.66
C ASP A 24 -13.87 16.69 -3.38
N ARG A 25 -12.77 16.95 -2.67
CA ARG A 25 -11.48 17.45 -3.21
C ARG A 25 -11.03 16.68 -4.46
N THR A 26 -10.58 17.42 -5.46
CA THR A 26 -9.74 16.94 -6.56
C THR A 26 -8.30 17.36 -6.29
N PHE A 27 -7.34 16.49 -6.63
CA PHE A 27 -5.92 16.78 -6.47
C PHE A 27 -5.34 17.18 -7.82
N THR A 28 -4.44 18.17 -7.83
CA THR A 28 -3.81 18.65 -9.07
C THR A 28 -2.76 17.66 -9.58
N VAL A 29 -2.36 17.81 -10.85
CA VAL A 29 -1.24 17.05 -11.43
C VAL A 29 0.04 17.22 -10.59
N ASP A 30 0.31 18.42 -10.09
CA ASP A 30 1.48 18.69 -9.25
C ASP A 30 1.39 18.10 -7.85
N GLU A 31 0.19 18.08 -7.23
CA GLU A 31 -0.04 17.36 -5.97
C GLU A 31 0.18 15.85 -6.14
N LEU A 32 -0.24 15.29 -7.28
CA LEU A 32 -0.09 13.88 -7.62
C LEU A 32 1.35 13.50 -7.98
N LEU A 33 2.11 14.40 -8.61
CA LEU A 33 3.54 14.20 -8.91
C LEU A 33 4.46 14.29 -7.68
N ARG A 34 3.96 14.81 -6.54
CA ARG A 34 4.66 14.84 -5.24
C ARG A 34 4.47 13.57 -4.41
N ILE A 35 3.80 12.54 -4.94
CA ILE A 35 3.67 11.22 -4.30
C ILE A 35 4.94 10.42 -4.57
N THR A 36 5.66 10.07 -3.51
CA THR A 36 6.84 9.18 -3.56
C THR A 36 6.43 7.71 -3.36
N PRO A 37 7.32 6.75 -3.69
CA PRO A 37 7.20 5.37 -3.24
C PRO A 37 7.14 5.20 -1.73
N GLU A 38 7.83 6.06 -0.99
CA GLU A 38 7.97 5.97 0.47
C GLU A 38 6.69 6.38 1.19
N ASP A 39 6.03 7.44 0.71
CA ASP A 39 4.67 7.80 1.13
C ASP A 39 3.69 6.63 0.98
N LEU A 40 3.79 5.91 -0.14
CA LEU A 40 2.99 4.73 -0.41
C LEU A 40 3.36 3.56 0.51
N CYS A 41 4.66 3.33 0.77
CA CYS A 41 5.08 2.31 1.73
C CYS A 41 4.54 2.61 3.13
N ARG A 42 4.67 3.85 3.65
CA ARG A 42 4.10 4.26 4.94
C ARG A 42 2.58 4.04 5.00
N TRP A 43 1.83 4.53 4.02
CA TRP A 43 0.36 4.33 3.96
C TRP A 43 -0.05 2.86 3.81
N MET A 44 0.74 2.08 3.06
CA MET A 44 0.55 0.64 2.93
C MET A 44 0.96 -0.12 4.19
N ASN A 45 1.87 0.38 5.02
CA ASN A 45 2.17 -0.21 6.32
C ASN A 45 1.07 0.13 7.34
N GLU A 46 0.67 1.40 7.42
CA GLU A 46 -0.36 1.93 8.32
C GLU A 46 -1.68 1.14 8.22
N GLN A 47 -2.27 1.04 7.02
CA GLN A 47 -3.55 0.34 6.79
C GLN A 47 -3.58 -1.15 7.20
N THR A 48 -2.42 -1.69 7.53
CA THR A 48 -2.07 -3.08 7.29
C THR A 48 -1.51 -3.65 8.58
N TYR A 49 -0.69 -2.90 9.34
CA TYR A 49 -0.18 -3.22 10.68
C TYR A 49 -0.62 -2.22 11.78
N GLY A 50 -1.15 -1.04 11.43
CA GLY A 50 -1.41 0.06 12.38
C GLY A 50 -0.15 0.84 12.78
N ASP A 51 0.89 0.78 11.94
CA ASP A 51 2.18 1.44 12.14
C ASP A 51 2.78 1.78 10.75
N PRO A 52 3.34 2.99 10.52
CA PRO A 52 3.98 3.37 9.26
C PRO A 52 5.34 2.69 9.00
N GLU A 53 6.07 2.33 10.06
CA GLU A 53 7.45 1.83 10.05
C GLU A 53 7.57 0.53 10.89
N PRO A 54 6.76 -0.51 10.55
CA PRO A 54 6.61 -1.70 11.37
C PRO A 54 7.90 -2.52 11.42
N SER A 55 8.24 -3.00 12.62
CA SER A 55 9.31 -3.96 12.86
C SER A 55 9.01 -5.32 12.20
N ASP A 56 10.06 -6.05 11.83
CA ASP A 56 9.99 -7.35 11.11
C ASP A 56 9.22 -8.44 11.89
N ASP A 57 9.09 -8.31 13.22
CA ASP A 57 8.35 -9.23 14.08
C ASP A 57 6.84 -8.92 14.19
N MET A 58 6.39 -7.74 13.76
CA MET A 58 4.99 -7.34 13.86
C MET A 58 4.10 -8.26 13.02
N ARG A 59 3.14 -8.93 13.67
CA ARG A 59 2.31 -9.96 13.01
C ARG A 59 1.25 -9.37 12.08
N THR A 60 0.88 -10.15 11.07
CA THR A 60 -0.06 -9.72 10.03
C THR A 60 -1.53 -9.80 10.47
N MET A 61 -2.27 -8.69 10.42
CA MET A 61 -3.75 -8.64 10.48
C MET A 61 -4.43 -9.38 9.30
N HIS A 62 -4.28 -10.71 9.24
CA HIS A 62 -4.97 -11.78 8.51
C HIS A 62 -5.40 -11.65 7.01
N ARG A 63 -5.73 -10.46 6.47
CA ARG A 63 -6.18 -10.23 5.08
C ARG A 63 -5.53 -8.99 4.40
N ARG A 64 -4.40 -8.52 4.93
CA ARG A 64 -3.59 -7.38 4.46
C ARG A 64 -3.42 -7.24 2.94
N SER A 65 -3.06 -8.31 2.21
CA SER A 65 -2.52 -8.19 0.85
C SER A 65 -3.50 -7.69 -0.24
N THR A 66 -4.79 -8.04 -0.19
CA THR A 66 -5.77 -7.58 -1.20
C THR A 66 -6.10 -6.09 -1.08
N ILE A 67 -5.96 -5.53 0.13
CA ILE A 67 -6.08 -4.09 0.37
C ILE A 67 -4.91 -3.37 -0.32
N LEU A 68 -3.67 -3.86 -0.15
CA LEU A 68 -2.50 -3.25 -0.80
C LEU A 68 -2.57 -3.26 -2.32
N GLU A 69 -3.05 -4.36 -2.92
CA GLU A 69 -3.27 -4.43 -4.37
C GLU A 69 -4.33 -3.43 -4.84
N PHE A 70 -5.40 -3.24 -4.06
CA PHE A 70 -6.41 -2.22 -4.32
C PHE A 70 -5.83 -0.80 -4.18
N THR A 71 -5.17 -0.47 -3.07
CA THR A 71 -4.51 0.85 -2.85
C THR A 71 -3.51 1.16 -3.96
N LYS A 72 -2.67 0.19 -4.36
CA LYS A 72 -1.72 0.33 -5.47
C LYS A 72 -2.45 0.65 -6.79
N LYS A 73 -3.47 -0.13 -7.13
CA LYS A 73 -4.27 0.05 -8.36
C LYS A 73 -5.02 1.38 -8.35
N ALA A 74 -5.58 1.75 -7.20
CA ALA A 74 -6.31 2.97 -6.97
C ALA A 74 -5.43 4.19 -7.23
N THR A 75 -4.31 4.33 -6.51
CA THR A 75 -3.37 5.44 -6.72
C THR A 75 -2.83 5.46 -8.14
N SER A 76 -2.46 4.30 -8.71
CA SER A 76 -1.95 4.24 -10.10
C SER A 76 -2.96 4.72 -11.15
N SER A 77 -4.27 4.71 -10.87
CA SER A 77 -5.29 5.24 -11.78
C SER A 77 -5.29 6.78 -11.87
N PHE A 78 -4.66 7.46 -10.91
CA PHE A 78 -4.49 8.91 -10.88
C PHE A 78 -3.07 9.36 -11.26
N MET A 79 -2.10 8.45 -11.39
CA MET A 79 -0.70 8.81 -11.62
C MET A 79 -0.48 9.33 -13.06
N PRO A 80 -0.08 10.60 -13.25
CA PRO A 80 0.00 11.22 -14.59
C PRO A 80 0.99 10.51 -15.54
N ARG A 81 1.97 9.78 -15.00
CA ARG A 81 3.02 9.08 -15.74
C ARG A 81 2.81 7.57 -15.75
N ILE A 82 1.56 7.11 -15.87
CA ILE A 82 1.10 5.72 -15.61
C ILE A 82 2.04 4.60 -16.11
N ASN A 83 2.59 4.73 -17.34
CA ASN A 83 3.45 3.73 -17.97
C ASN A 83 4.93 3.82 -17.58
N LEU A 84 5.40 4.95 -17.03
CA LEU A 84 6.81 5.16 -16.70
C LEU A 84 7.15 4.50 -15.36
N THR A 85 8.07 3.55 -15.35
CA THR A 85 8.61 2.96 -14.10
C THR A 85 9.32 4.03 -13.26
N TRP A 86 9.27 3.92 -11.93
CA TRP A 86 9.92 4.87 -11.03
C TRP A 86 11.45 4.75 -11.09
N GLY A 87 12.14 5.81 -11.50
CA GLY A 87 13.59 5.93 -11.35
C GLY A 87 13.95 6.39 -9.93
N PRO A 88 14.66 5.58 -9.12
CA PRO A 88 14.97 5.95 -7.73
C PRO A 88 15.95 7.12 -7.64
N VAL A 89 16.93 7.21 -8.55
CA VAL A 89 17.94 8.29 -8.57
C VAL A 89 17.38 9.61 -9.15
N THR A 90 16.33 9.53 -9.98
CA THR A 90 15.75 10.70 -10.66
C THR A 90 14.45 11.19 -10.05
N GLU A 91 13.94 10.48 -9.03
CA GLU A 91 12.66 10.70 -8.34
C GLU A 91 11.47 10.94 -9.29
N ARG A 92 11.45 10.20 -10.40
CA ARG A 92 10.52 10.41 -11.51
C ARG A 92 9.97 9.10 -12.04
N GLY A 93 8.64 9.05 -12.16
CA GLY A 93 7.90 7.97 -12.79
C GLY A 93 6.51 7.84 -12.19
N ASN A 94 5.93 6.65 -12.27
CA ASN A 94 4.77 6.24 -11.48
C ASN A 94 5.27 5.57 -10.18
N PRO A 95 5.10 6.17 -8.98
CA PRO A 95 5.65 5.66 -7.72
C PRO A 95 5.12 4.26 -7.36
N THR A 96 3.92 3.90 -7.84
CA THR A 96 3.33 2.57 -7.66
C THR A 96 4.06 1.45 -8.43
N ARG A 97 4.91 1.80 -9.40
CA ARG A 97 5.75 0.87 -10.19
C ARG A 97 7.13 0.65 -9.59
N SER A 98 7.45 1.28 -8.45
CA SER A 98 8.74 1.13 -7.76
C SER A 98 8.93 -0.26 -7.15
N ASP A 99 10.20 -0.68 -7.03
CA ASP A 99 10.55 -1.97 -6.43
C ASP A 99 10.23 -2.06 -4.95
N VAL A 100 10.27 -0.94 -4.20
CA VAL A 100 9.95 -0.94 -2.76
C VAL A 100 8.46 -1.27 -2.53
N VAL A 101 7.55 -0.65 -3.30
CA VAL A 101 6.11 -0.96 -3.25
C VAL A 101 5.84 -2.40 -3.74
N ASN A 102 6.57 -2.87 -4.75
CA ASN A 102 6.46 -4.26 -5.23
C ASN A 102 6.92 -5.28 -4.17
N LYS A 103 8.06 -5.01 -3.49
CA LYS A 103 8.62 -5.84 -2.42
C LYS A 103 7.70 -5.91 -1.22
N LEU A 104 7.14 -4.78 -0.78
CA LEU A 104 6.17 -4.72 0.33
C LEU A 104 4.96 -5.64 0.04
N ILE A 105 4.30 -5.48 -1.11
CA ILE A 105 3.15 -6.32 -1.49
C ILE A 105 3.53 -7.81 -1.57
N LYS A 106 4.77 -8.14 -1.95
CA LYS A 106 5.26 -9.53 -1.95
C LYS A 106 5.47 -10.06 -0.53
N GLY A 107 6.15 -9.33 0.36
CA GLY A 107 6.38 -9.74 1.76
C GLY A 107 5.08 -9.96 2.54
N VAL A 108 4.10 -9.08 2.33
CA VAL A 108 2.75 -9.19 2.92
C VAL A 108 1.95 -10.37 2.38
N LYS A 109 2.27 -10.86 1.18
CA LYS A 109 1.74 -12.15 0.69
C LYS A 109 2.47 -13.32 1.34
N THR A 110 3.80 -13.31 1.40
CA THR A 110 4.60 -14.41 1.98
C THR A 110 4.24 -14.66 3.44
N SER A 111 4.26 -13.62 4.29
CA SER A 111 3.95 -13.70 5.74
C SER A 111 2.54 -14.21 6.08
N ARG A 112 1.66 -14.38 5.08
CA ARG A 112 0.32 -14.96 5.20
C ARG A 112 0.30 -16.49 4.98
N PHE A 113 1.35 -17.07 4.39
CA PHE A 113 1.48 -18.53 4.26
C PHE A 113 1.98 -19.15 5.56
N ASP A 114 2.99 -18.52 6.21
CA ASP A 114 3.55 -19.01 7.48
C ASP A 114 2.49 -19.18 8.58
N GLU A 115 1.53 -18.26 8.65
CA GLU A 115 0.39 -18.32 9.59
C GLU A 115 -0.58 -19.48 9.29
N LYS A 116 -0.72 -19.92 8.04
CA LYS A 116 -1.54 -21.07 7.67
C LYS A 116 -0.88 -22.40 8.02
N ASP A 117 0.42 -22.52 7.77
CA ASP A 117 1.13 -23.77 8.00
C ASP A 117 1.32 -24.02 9.51
N LEU A 118 1.48 -22.95 10.31
CA LEU A 118 1.41 -23.02 11.78
C LEU A 118 0.04 -23.46 12.31
N SER A 119 -1.05 -23.09 11.62
CA SER A 119 -2.44 -23.45 11.98
C SER A 119 -2.81 -24.90 11.58
N SER A 120 -1.97 -25.57 10.78
CA SER A 120 -2.32 -26.85 10.13
C SER A 120 -1.73 -28.11 10.79
N LYS A 121 -1.22 -28.01 12.03
CA LYS A 121 -0.74 -29.18 12.79
C LYS A 121 -1.93 -29.95 13.40
N PRO A 122 -2.17 -31.23 13.06
CA PRO A 122 -3.21 -32.02 13.72
C PRO A 122 -2.87 -32.24 15.19
N ALA A 123 -3.81 -31.96 16.08
CA ALA A 123 -3.64 -32.15 17.51
C ALA A 123 -3.93 -33.60 17.92
N GLY A 124 -2.91 -34.28 18.44
CA GLY A 124 -3.04 -35.53 19.20
C GLY A 124 -3.09 -36.82 18.36
N LEU A 125 -2.04 -37.63 18.48
CA LEU A 125 -2.10 -39.10 18.31
C LEU A 125 -0.85 -39.76 18.93
N TRP A 126 -0.71 -39.64 20.25
CA TRP A 126 0.15 -40.48 21.09
C TRP A 126 -0.72 -41.11 22.19
N SER A 127 -1.15 -42.35 21.96
CA SER A 127 -1.75 -43.31 22.90
C SER A 127 -1.62 -44.70 22.27
#